data_AF-A0A0N1KRQ3-F1
#
_entry.id   AF-A0A0N1KRQ3-F1
#
_cell.length_a   1.000
_cell.length_b   1.000
_cell.length_c   1.000
_cell.angle_alpha   90.00
_cell.angle_beta   90.00
_cell.angle_gamma   90.00
#
_symmetry.space_group_name_H-M   'P 1'
#
loop_
_entity.id
_entity.type
_entity.pdbx_description
1 polymer ?
#
loop_
_entity_poly.entity_id
_entity_poly.type
_entity_poly.pdbx_seq_one_letter_code
_entity_poly.pdbx_strand_id
1 'polypeptide(L)'
;MKTPQMENFDKAFKSLGDPQNRPTEEEKKRNTSELSDRRKALLVPASKELILSTGVTEAELMRKTGGDMSQIIVWATQIYMKKSDEIRKNINSEK
;
A
#
# COMPACT_ATOMS: atom_id res chain seq x y z
N MET A 1 -16.23 -9.54 -2.55
CA MET A 1 -15.07 -10.00 -1.74
C MET A 1 -13.82 -9.20 -2.12
N LYS A 2 -12.78 -9.17 -1.27
CA LYS A 2 -11.49 -8.53 -1.59
C LYS A 2 -10.75 -9.30 -2.68
N THR A 3 -9.95 -8.61 -3.48
CA THR A 3 -9.09 -9.25 -4.49
C THR A 3 -7.79 -9.77 -3.86
N PRO A 4 -7.09 -10.74 -4.48
CA PRO A 4 -5.80 -11.22 -3.98
C PRO A 4 -4.76 -10.10 -3.78
N GLN A 5 -4.76 -9.08 -4.63
CA GLN A 5 -3.84 -7.93 -4.52
C GLN A 5 -4.17 -7.04 -3.32
N MET A 6 -5.46 -6.90 -2.97
CA MET A 6 -5.85 -6.20 -1.73
C MET A 6 -5.41 -6.99 -0.49
N GLU A 7 -5.48 -8.32 -0.53
CA GLU A 7 -5.00 -9.17 0.56
C GLU A 7 -3.47 -9.13 0.69
N ASN A 8 -2.74 -9.14 -0.42
CA ASN A 8 -1.28 -8.98 -0.42
C ASN A 8 -0.88 -7.63 0.17
N PHE A 9 -1.59 -6.56 -0.20
CA PHE A 9 -1.40 -5.24 0.36
C PHE A 9 -1.66 -5.23 1.89
N ASP A 10 -2.76 -5.84 2.34
CA ASP A 10 -3.05 -5.99 3.78
C ASP A 10 -1.93 -6.75 4.52
N LYS A 11 -1.42 -7.84 3.92
CA LYS A 11 -0.33 -8.63 4.50
C LYS A 11 0.97 -7.83 4.60
N ALA A 12 1.30 -7.03 3.59
CA ALA A 12 2.48 -6.16 3.62
C ALA A 12 2.40 -5.11 4.74
N PHE A 13 1.22 -4.52 4.98
CA PHE A 13 1.04 -3.61 6.11
C PHE A 13 1.15 -4.31 7.46
N LYS A 14 0.58 -5.51 7.60
CA LYS A 14 0.70 -6.31 8.82
C LYS A 14 2.14 -6.69 9.13
N SER A 15 2.94 -7.01 8.11
CA SER A 15 4.33 -7.41 8.30
C SER A 15 5.20 -6.29 8.89
N LEU A 16 4.80 -5.02 8.78
CA LEU A 16 5.48 -3.90 9.46
C LEU A 16 5.43 -4.00 10.99
N GLY A 17 4.53 -4.81 11.55
CA GLY A 17 4.44 -5.12 12.98
C GLY A 17 5.38 -6.25 13.42
N ASP A 18 5.87 -7.05 12.48
CA ASP A 18 6.76 -8.18 12.76
C ASP A 18 8.06 -7.69 13.39
N PRO A 19 8.63 -8.41 14.39
CA PRO A 19 9.83 -7.96 15.09
C PRO A 19 10.99 -7.53 14.17
N GLN A 20 11.18 -8.23 13.05
CA GLN A 20 12.22 -7.94 12.06
C GLN A 20 12.00 -6.65 11.23
N ASN A 21 10.74 -6.20 11.12
CA ASN A 21 10.31 -5.06 10.30
C ASN A 21 9.91 -3.84 11.13
N ARG A 22 9.97 -3.96 12.47
CA ARG A 22 9.80 -2.83 13.38
C ARG A 22 10.85 -1.75 13.12
N PRO A 23 10.55 -0.49 13.49
CA PRO A 23 11.55 0.57 13.46
C PRO A 23 12.79 0.19 14.25
N THR A 24 13.97 0.36 13.67
CA THR A 24 15.25 0.30 14.39
C THR A 24 15.38 1.50 15.33
N GLU A 25 16.30 1.43 16.29
CA GLU A 25 16.55 2.54 17.21
C GLU A 25 16.97 3.82 16.47
N GLU A 26 17.71 3.70 15.38
CA GLU A 26 18.05 4.84 14.51
C GLU A 26 16.83 5.43 13.81
N GLU A 27 15.92 4.58 13.31
CA GLU A 27 14.69 5.04 12.66
C GLU A 27 13.76 5.74 13.66
N LYS A 28 13.67 5.26 14.90
CA LYS A 28 12.89 5.89 15.98
C LYS A 28 13.42 7.28 16.35
N LYS A 29 14.74 7.49 16.27
CA LYS A 29 15.38 8.76 16.62
C LYS A 29 15.19 9.87 15.58
N ARG A 30 14.72 9.55 14.37
CA ARG A 30 14.57 10.53 13.26
C ARG A 30 13.48 11.59 13.47
N ASN A 31 12.77 11.60 14.61
CA ASN A 31 11.72 12.60 14.94
C ASN A 31 10.73 12.87 13.79
N THR A 32 10.42 11.84 13.00
CA THR A 32 9.44 11.91 11.92
C THR A 32 8.37 10.84 12.12
N SER A 33 7.13 11.19 11.80
CA SER A 33 6.00 10.26 11.77
C SER A 33 5.99 9.40 10.50
N GLU A 34 6.85 9.69 9.53
CA GLU A 34 6.94 8.94 8.28
C GLU A 34 7.67 7.61 8.45
N LEU A 35 7.29 6.64 7.62
CA LEU A 35 8.02 5.38 7.50
C LEU A 35 9.44 5.65 6.96
N SER A 36 10.41 4.92 7.48
CA SER A 36 11.76 4.90 6.90
C SER A 36 11.76 4.27 5.51
N ASP A 37 12.80 4.54 4.72
CA ASP A 37 12.95 3.98 3.37
C ASP A 37 12.95 2.45 3.39
N ARG A 38 13.56 1.82 4.40
CA ARG A 38 13.53 0.36 4.60
C ARG A 38 12.10 -0.15 4.71
N ARG A 39 11.27 0.52 5.52
CA ARG A 39 9.88 0.11 5.75
C ARG A 39 8.99 0.43 4.55
N LYS A 40 9.24 1.55 3.86
CA LYS A 40 8.58 1.87 2.59
C LYS A 40 8.89 0.79 1.54
N ALA A 41 10.14 0.36 1.41
CA ALA A 41 10.54 -0.68 0.47
C ALA A 41 9.82 -2.03 0.69
N LEU A 42 9.42 -2.36 1.92
CA LEU A 42 8.60 -3.54 2.21
C LEU A 42 7.17 -3.43 1.65
N LEU A 43 6.64 -2.21 1.55
CA LEU A 43 5.28 -1.94 1.07
C LEU A 43 5.22 -1.74 -0.46
N VAL A 44 6.29 -1.24 -1.07
CA VAL A 44 6.31 -0.86 -2.50
C VAL A 44 5.90 -2.01 -3.44
N PRO A 45 6.38 -3.26 -3.31
CA PRO A 45 6.00 -4.34 -4.21
C PRO A 45 4.48 -4.59 -4.20
N ALA A 46 3.89 -4.76 -3.01
CA ALA A 46 2.45 -4.99 -2.88
C ALA A 46 1.62 -3.76 -3.32
N SER A 47 2.17 -2.55 -3.12
CA SER A 47 1.55 -1.30 -3.59
C SER A 47 1.48 -1.25 -5.11
N LYS A 48 2.59 -1.59 -5.79
CA LYS A 48 2.65 -1.66 -7.24
C LYS A 48 1.69 -2.71 -7.79
N GLU A 49 1.70 -3.93 -7.24
CA GLU A 49 0.76 -4.98 -7.64
C GLU A 49 -0.70 -4.52 -7.57
N LEU A 50 -1.08 -3.84 -6.48
CA LEU A 50 -2.43 -3.32 -6.32
C LEU A 50 -2.77 -2.26 -7.37
N ILE A 51 -1.87 -1.33 -7.65
CA ILE A 51 -2.07 -0.29 -8.68
C ILE A 51 -2.22 -0.94 -10.06
N LEU A 52 -1.30 -1.83 -10.44
CA LEU A 52 -1.33 -2.53 -11.73
C LEU A 52 -2.60 -3.38 -11.90
N SER A 53 -3.14 -3.95 -10.81
CA SER A 53 -4.41 -4.69 -10.83
C SER A 53 -5.63 -3.86 -11.23
N THR A 54 -5.50 -2.53 -11.29
CA THR A 54 -6.56 -1.63 -11.76
C THR A 54 -6.53 -1.38 -13.27
N GLY A 55 -5.58 -1.98 -13.99
CA GLY A 55 -5.36 -1.76 -15.42
C GLY A 55 -4.38 -0.62 -15.73
N VAL A 56 -3.82 0.02 -14.72
CA VAL A 56 -2.72 0.99 -14.86
C VAL A 56 -1.46 0.27 -15.33
N THR A 57 -0.74 0.86 -16.28
CA THR A 57 0.55 0.33 -16.74
C THR A 57 1.71 0.76 -15.84
N GLU A 58 2.82 0.00 -15.84
CA GLU A 58 4.03 0.38 -15.10
C GLU A 58 4.55 1.77 -15.55
N ALA A 59 4.44 2.11 -16.84
CA ALA A 59 4.84 3.40 -17.37
C ALA A 59 4.01 4.56 -16.78
N GLU A 60 2.69 4.39 -16.68
CA GLU A 60 1.82 5.39 -16.03
C GLU A 60 2.05 5.46 -14.52
N LEU A 61 2.32 4.30 -13.89
CA LEU A 61 2.67 4.22 -12.48
C LEU A 61 3.90 5.09 -12.20
N MET A 62 4.97 4.86 -12.97
CA MET A 62 6.24 5.59 -12.84
C MET A 62 6.07 7.07 -13.21
N ARG A 63 5.29 7.40 -14.24
CA ARG A 63 5.02 8.80 -14.63
C ARG A 63 4.30 9.57 -13.53
N LYS A 64 3.30 8.96 -12.88
CA LYS A 64 2.50 9.64 -11.85
C LYS A 64 3.22 9.79 -10.52
N THR A 65 4.02 8.79 -10.15
CA THR A 65 4.70 8.74 -8.85
C THR A 65 6.12 9.28 -8.90
N GLY A 66 6.70 9.44 -10.09
CA GLY A 66 8.12 9.73 -10.26
C GLY A 66 9.05 8.62 -9.73
N GLY A 67 8.51 7.43 -9.43
CA GLY A 67 9.24 6.37 -8.73
C GLY A 67 9.37 6.59 -7.22
N ASP A 68 8.77 7.64 -6.65
CA ASP A 68 8.81 7.88 -5.20
C ASP A 68 8.01 6.82 -4.43
N MET A 69 8.69 6.16 -3.49
CA MET A 69 8.09 5.07 -2.72
C MET A 69 6.88 5.53 -1.91
N SER A 70 6.93 6.74 -1.35
CA SER A 70 5.83 7.30 -0.55
C SER A 70 4.61 7.55 -1.43
N GLN A 71 4.81 8.14 -2.62
CA GLN A 71 3.74 8.37 -3.60
C GLN A 71 3.11 7.07 -4.11
N ILE A 72 3.94 6.03 -4.36
CA ILE A 72 3.45 4.70 -4.74
C ILE A 72 2.55 4.13 -3.64
N ILE A 73 2.99 4.17 -2.38
CA ILE A 73 2.23 3.65 -1.24
C ILE A 73 0.92 4.44 -1.06
N VAL A 74 0.98 5.77 -1.09
CA VAL A 74 -0.20 6.64 -0.95
C VAL A 74 -1.24 6.34 -2.02
N TRP A 75 -0.82 6.20 -3.28
CA TRP A 75 -1.76 5.91 -4.37
C TRP A 75 -2.38 4.51 -4.22
N ALA A 76 -1.58 3.50 -3.85
CA ALA A 76 -2.11 2.17 -3.56
C ALA A 76 -3.14 2.20 -2.42
N THR A 77 -2.88 2.96 -1.34
CA THR A 77 -3.85 3.16 -0.24
C THR A 77 -5.15 3.80 -0.74
N GLN A 78 -5.08 4.81 -1.60
CA GLN A 78 -6.28 5.44 -2.18
C GLN A 78 -7.12 4.44 -2.99
N ILE A 79 -6.47 3.62 -3.82
CA ILE A 79 -7.14 2.54 -4.58
C ILE A 79 -7.79 1.54 -3.63
N TYR A 80 -7.05 1.11 -2.60
CA TYR A 80 -7.56 0.17 -1.60
C TYR A 80 -8.81 0.69 -0.90
N MET A 81 -8.80 1.95 -0.45
CA MET A 81 -9.94 2.58 0.23
C MET A 81 -11.15 2.64 -0.70
N LYS A 82 -10.96 3.09 -1.95
CA LYS A 82 -12.04 3.15 -2.95
C LYS A 82 -12.66 1.78 -3.21
N LYS A 83 -11.83 0.75 -3.48
CA LYS A 83 -12.31 -0.62 -3.69
C LYS A 83 -13.02 -1.19 -2.47
N SER A 84 -12.51 -0.91 -1.26
CA SER A 84 -13.13 -1.36 -0.01
C SER A 84 -14.51 -0.73 0.20
N ASP A 85 -14.66 0.54 -0.13
CA ASP A 85 -15.95 1.24 -0.04
C ASP A 85 -16.96 0.73 -1.09
N GLU A 86 -16.51 0.46 -2.32
CA GLU A 86 -17.33 -0.17 -3.36
C GLU A 86 -17.84 -1.56 -2.91
N ILE A 87 -16.95 -2.39 -2.35
CA ILE A 87 -17.33 -3.70 -1.81
C ILE A 87 -18.39 -3.56 -0.71
N ARG A 88 -18.21 -2.61 0.22
CA ARG A 88 -19.18 -2.37 1.31
C ARG A 88 -20.54 -1.91 0.79
N LYS A 89 -20.56 -1.01 -0.21
CA LYS A 89 -21.80 -0.52 -0.83
C LYS A 89 -22.56 -1.64 -1.54
N ASN A 90 -21.86 -2.51 -2.26
CA ASN A 90 -22.48 -3.63 -2.98
C ASN A 90 -23.12 -4.62 -1.99
N ILE A 91 -22.43 -4.96 -0.89
CA ILE A 91 -22.96 -5.83 0.17
C ILE A 91 -24.26 -5.26 0.79
N ASN A 92 -24.33 -3.94 0.97
CA ASN A 92 -25.52 -3.28 1.54
C ASN A 92 -26.66 -3.10 0.54
N SER A 93 -26.38 -3.17 -0.77
CA SER A 93 -27.40 -3.03 -1.83
C SER A 93 -28.02 -4.38 -2.22
N GLU A 94 -27.38 -5.50 -1.84
CA GLU A 94 -27.87 -6.86 -2.02
C GLU A 94 -28.68 -7.39 -0.81
N LYS A 95 -29.04 -6.52 0.15
CA LYS A 95 -29.93 -6.81 1.28
C LYS A 95 -31.28 -6.13 1.09
#